data_AF-A0A0Q9KQ84-F1
#
_entry.id   AF-A0A0Q9KQ84-F1
#
_cell.length_a   1.000
_cell.length_b   1.000
_cell.length_c   1.000
_cell.angle_alpha   90.00
_cell.angle_beta   90.00
_cell.angle_gamma   90.00
#
_symmetry.space_group_name_H-M   'P 1'
#
loop_
_entity.id
_entity.type
_entity.pdbx_description
1 polymer ?
#
loop_
_entity_poly.entity_id
_entity_poly.type
_entity_poly.pdbx_seq_one_letter_code
_entity_poly.pdbx_strand_id
1 'polypeptide(L)'
;MTRRPSAARRARNERGATTMLVALLFGGFVVTGLLAWSADAGQVFWERRQTQNAADAAAMALAQSCAKSNCVVDADGLPALVNANTVNNASRTHTIERQCKANTTAGTLPVCSSTPSVSNLRECPPVPTGMSSSLPFVEVRVRSNGAAPGLIPNLFTRANSTGPDDSSVVSCARAAWGTPMSATFTSPITISTCEWQTYTSNGTSYVAQPPVAPWPGYGGAGQPPYPLAATTPNTPGREVKISLHDPTKPGCSYNGKDTAGGFGYLDTSGSCSTSLTTTNGVDIWANIDTGSSTTGSCQTALGNIWANGPVIDLPVFDCMVKSTTGTPVGSTPVDCDPADAGGANTYYHVAGVAKFYLSGYKIGGGPADERASRVSGLVPCSGSNRCISGWFVQGVLNTPVTSIVPPSTTTGFGLTAVLAAG
;
A
#
# COMPACT_ATOMS: atom_id res chain seq x y z
N MET A 1 43.12 11.07 -96.69
CA MET A 1 41.73 10.86 -96.19
C MET A 1 41.78 10.69 -94.68
N THR A 2 41.52 11.75 -93.92
CA THR A 2 41.49 11.73 -92.44
C THR A 2 40.06 11.96 -91.97
N ARG A 3 39.40 10.90 -91.47
CA ARG A 3 38.06 10.99 -90.87
C ARG A 3 38.18 11.45 -89.41
N ARG A 4 37.59 12.60 -89.08
CA ARG A 4 37.38 13.08 -87.70
C ARG A 4 36.40 12.15 -86.96
N PRO A 5 36.70 11.67 -85.74
CA PRO A 5 35.68 11.04 -84.90
C PRO A 5 34.75 12.12 -84.33
N SER A 6 33.46 11.81 -84.43
CA SER A 6 32.30 12.67 -84.16
C SER A 6 32.08 12.93 -82.67
N ALA A 7 31.60 14.14 -82.35
CA ALA A 7 31.26 14.65 -81.01
C ALA A 7 30.16 13.86 -80.26
N ALA A 8 29.66 12.76 -80.80
CA ALA A 8 28.53 11.97 -80.29
C ALA A 8 28.87 10.98 -79.16
N ARG A 9 30.13 10.96 -78.68
CA ARG A 9 30.56 10.13 -77.53
C ARG A 9 30.54 10.85 -76.18
N ARG A 10 30.54 12.19 -76.12
CA ARG A 10 30.54 12.93 -74.84
C ARG A 10 29.15 13.02 -74.18
N ALA A 11 28.07 13.07 -74.95
CA ALA A 11 26.70 13.21 -74.41
C ALA A 11 26.10 11.93 -73.79
N ARG A 12 26.81 10.77 -73.86
CA ARG A 12 26.31 9.48 -73.35
C ARG A 12 26.83 9.09 -71.96
N ASN A 13 27.83 9.80 -71.41
CA ASN A 13 28.46 9.42 -70.15
C ASN A 13 27.85 10.06 -68.89
N GLU A 14 26.97 11.06 -69.00
CA GLU A 14 26.42 11.75 -67.83
C GLU A 14 25.14 11.13 -67.26
N ARG A 15 24.45 10.27 -68.02
CA ARG A 15 23.17 9.66 -67.60
C ARG A 15 23.28 8.67 -66.43
N GLY A 16 24.47 8.11 -66.19
CA GLY A 16 24.72 7.22 -65.05
C GLY A 16 25.22 7.94 -63.79
N ALA A 17 25.89 9.08 -63.94
CA ALA A 17 26.36 9.87 -62.82
C ALA A 17 25.22 10.64 -62.15
N THR A 18 24.27 11.15 -62.95
CA THR A 18 23.09 11.85 -62.43
C THR A 18 22.15 10.92 -61.66
N THR A 19 21.96 9.67 -62.09
CA THR A 19 21.13 8.70 -61.36
C THR A 19 21.74 8.33 -60.01
N MET A 20 23.05 8.16 -59.92
CA MET A 20 23.74 7.89 -58.66
C MET A 20 23.69 9.09 -57.70
N LEU A 21 23.89 10.31 -58.22
CA LEU A 21 23.80 11.53 -57.41
C LEU A 21 22.39 11.74 -56.87
N VAL A 22 21.35 11.56 -57.72
CA VAL A 22 19.95 11.63 -57.29
C VAL A 22 19.62 10.55 -56.28
N ALA A 23 20.05 9.30 -56.50
CA ALA A 23 19.81 8.21 -55.56
C ALA A 23 20.48 8.46 -54.19
N LEU A 24 21.71 8.97 -54.18
CA LEU A 24 22.43 9.27 -52.94
C LEU A 24 21.82 10.48 -52.20
N LEU A 25 21.45 11.54 -52.91
CA LEU A 25 20.83 12.71 -52.30
C LEU A 25 19.43 12.39 -51.79
N PHE A 26 18.53 11.87 -52.64
CA PHE A 26 17.18 11.53 -52.22
C PHE A 26 17.17 10.40 -51.18
N GLY A 27 17.95 9.34 -51.39
CA GLY A 27 18.08 8.25 -50.42
C GLY A 27 18.65 8.74 -49.09
N GLY A 28 19.70 9.56 -49.12
CA GLY A 28 20.28 10.19 -47.95
C GLY A 28 19.27 11.04 -47.19
N PHE A 29 18.60 11.99 -47.85
CA PHE A 29 17.62 12.88 -47.23
C PHE A 29 16.42 12.11 -46.65
N VAL A 30 15.91 11.10 -47.36
CA VAL A 30 14.79 10.28 -46.88
C VAL A 30 15.21 9.49 -45.64
N VAL A 31 16.37 8.83 -45.66
CA VAL A 31 16.85 8.06 -44.50
C VAL A 31 17.11 8.98 -43.31
N THR A 32 17.78 10.11 -43.48
CA THR A 32 18.04 11.05 -42.39
C THR A 32 16.74 11.68 -41.86
N GLY A 33 15.77 11.95 -42.73
CA GLY A 33 14.46 12.48 -42.33
C GLY A 33 13.66 11.50 -41.49
N LEU A 34 13.64 10.21 -41.88
CA LEU A 34 12.98 9.15 -41.11
C LEU A 34 13.69 8.87 -39.78
N LEU A 35 15.02 8.97 -39.75
CA LEU A 35 15.80 8.83 -38.51
C LEU A 35 15.51 9.97 -37.53
N ALA A 36 15.46 11.21 -38.01
CA ALA A 36 15.10 12.36 -37.19
C ALA A 36 13.68 12.19 -36.61
N TRP A 37 12.72 11.81 -37.45
CA TRP A 37 11.34 11.54 -37.01
C TRP A 37 11.27 10.44 -35.95
N SER A 38 12.01 9.35 -36.12
CA SER A 38 12.05 8.24 -35.17
C SER A 38 12.67 8.65 -33.83
N ALA A 39 13.71 9.49 -33.85
CA ALA A 39 14.35 10.01 -32.64
C ALA A 39 13.41 10.94 -31.86
N ASP A 40 12.74 11.86 -32.56
CA ASP A 40 11.78 12.78 -31.94
C ASP A 40 10.58 12.03 -31.34
N ALA A 41 10.02 11.07 -32.09
CA ALA A 41 8.94 10.22 -31.57
C ALA A 41 9.41 9.44 -30.32
N GLY A 42 10.60 8.87 -30.37
CA GLY A 42 11.20 8.15 -29.24
C GLY A 42 11.31 9.00 -27.98
N GLN A 43 11.73 10.27 -28.09
CA GLN A 43 11.80 11.19 -26.96
C GLN A 43 10.43 11.48 -26.33
N VAL A 44 9.40 11.70 -27.16
CA VAL A 44 8.03 11.93 -26.67
C VAL A 44 7.46 10.70 -25.95
N PHE A 45 7.64 9.51 -26.51
CA PHE A 45 7.20 8.27 -25.86
C PHE A 45 7.95 8.01 -24.54
N TRP A 46 9.23 8.36 -24.50
CA TRP A 46 10.05 8.23 -23.29
C TRP A 46 9.58 9.19 -22.19
N GLU A 47 9.32 10.45 -22.53
CA GLU A 47 8.81 11.46 -21.59
C GLU A 47 7.44 11.07 -21.04
N ARG A 48 6.53 10.54 -21.88
CA ARG A 48 5.23 10.04 -21.42
C ARG A 48 5.36 8.91 -20.40
N ARG A 49 6.31 8.00 -20.58
CA ARG A 49 6.55 6.92 -19.61
C ARG A 49 7.06 7.45 -18.29
N GLN A 50 7.94 8.45 -18.30
CA GLN A 50 8.43 9.08 -17.07
C GLN A 50 7.31 9.80 -16.33
N THR A 51 6.49 10.60 -17.02
CA THR A 51 5.37 11.31 -16.39
C THR A 51 4.31 10.34 -15.88
N GLN A 52 4.06 9.24 -16.57
CA GLN A 52 3.11 8.21 -16.12
C GLN A 52 3.62 7.50 -14.86
N ASN A 53 4.87 7.02 -14.87
CA ASN A 53 5.47 6.39 -13.70
C ASN A 53 5.52 7.34 -12.50
N ALA A 54 5.80 8.63 -12.74
CA ALA A 54 5.78 9.66 -11.71
C ALA A 54 4.36 9.87 -11.14
N ALA A 55 3.33 9.90 -11.99
CA ALA A 55 1.94 10.02 -11.56
C ALA A 55 1.50 8.78 -10.76
N ASP A 56 1.82 7.57 -11.22
CA ASP A 56 1.46 6.32 -10.55
C ASP A 56 2.12 6.21 -9.17
N ALA A 57 3.42 6.52 -9.10
CA ALA A 57 4.17 6.53 -7.84
C ALA A 57 3.61 7.59 -6.86
N ALA A 58 3.31 8.79 -7.37
CA ALA A 58 2.75 9.86 -6.55
C ALA A 58 1.32 9.57 -6.09
N ALA A 59 0.47 8.96 -6.92
CA ALA A 59 -0.87 8.54 -6.54
C ALA A 59 -0.83 7.49 -5.44
N MET A 60 0.03 6.46 -5.57
CA MET A 60 0.21 5.45 -4.53
C MET A 60 0.73 6.05 -3.22
N ALA A 61 1.79 6.87 -3.28
CA ALA A 61 2.34 7.52 -2.09
C ALA A 61 1.32 8.43 -1.41
N LEU A 62 0.59 9.24 -2.18
CA LEU A 62 -0.46 10.11 -1.65
C LEU A 62 -1.61 9.32 -1.02
N ALA A 63 -2.02 8.20 -1.63
CA ALA A 63 -3.02 7.30 -1.04
C ALA A 63 -2.53 6.73 0.30
N GLN A 64 -1.25 6.37 0.42
CA GLN A 64 -0.66 5.92 1.68
C GLN A 64 -0.64 7.02 2.75
N SER A 65 -0.34 8.28 2.37
CA SER A 65 -0.39 9.43 3.29
C SER A 65 -1.83 9.73 3.72
N CYS A 66 -2.77 9.73 2.77
CA CYS A 66 -4.20 9.93 3.03
C CYS A 66 -4.80 8.83 3.92
N ALA A 67 -4.34 7.58 3.75
CA ALA A 67 -4.71 6.46 4.61
C ALA A 67 -4.26 6.64 6.07
N LYS A 68 -3.15 7.35 6.32
CA LYS A 68 -2.68 7.72 7.67
C LYS A 68 -3.32 9.01 8.20
N SER A 69 -4.40 9.47 7.59
CA SER A 69 -5.04 10.77 7.86
C SER A 69 -4.19 12.00 7.50
N ASN A 70 -3.04 11.83 6.84
CA ASN A 70 -2.19 12.93 6.34
C ASN A 70 -2.53 13.23 4.86
N CYS A 71 -3.76 13.70 4.62
CA CYS A 71 -4.27 13.94 3.26
C CYS A 71 -4.18 15.44 2.90
N VAL A 72 -2.95 15.93 2.75
CA VAL A 72 -2.63 17.34 2.43
C VAL A 72 -1.85 17.44 1.12
N VAL A 73 -1.78 18.64 0.55
CA VAL A 73 -0.96 18.89 -0.65
C VAL A 73 0.51 18.61 -0.33
N ASP A 74 1.19 17.90 -1.23
CA ASP A 74 2.61 17.55 -1.13
C ASP A 74 2.99 16.74 0.14
N ALA A 75 2.02 15.97 0.67
CA ALA A 75 2.22 15.11 1.82
C ALA A 75 3.46 14.21 1.65
N ASP A 76 4.21 14.05 2.75
CA ASP A 76 5.37 13.15 2.86
C ASP A 76 6.45 13.33 1.76
N GLY A 77 6.59 14.53 1.21
CA GLY A 77 7.65 14.83 0.23
C GLY A 77 7.31 14.38 -1.20
N LEU A 78 6.02 14.35 -1.55
CA LEU A 78 5.52 13.96 -2.88
C LEU A 78 6.26 14.61 -4.07
N PRO A 79 6.63 15.91 -4.06
CA PRO A 79 7.39 16.51 -5.15
C PRO A 79 8.77 15.88 -5.39
N ALA A 80 9.44 15.41 -4.34
CA ALA A 80 10.73 14.74 -4.47
C ALA A 80 10.57 13.36 -5.13
N LEU A 81 9.51 12.63 -4.79
CA LEU A 81 9.16 11.34 -5.42
C LEU A 81 8.84 11.49 -6.91
N VAL A 82 8.10 12.54 -7.27
CA VAL A 82 7.78 12.86 -8.67
C VAL A 82 9.06 13.19 -9.45
N ASN A 83 9.96 13.98 -8.88
CA ASN A 83 11.22 14.33 -9.53
C ASN A 83 12.22 13.16 -9.61
N ALA A 84 12.18 12.21 -8.68
CA ALA A 84 13.02 11.01 -8.72
C ALA A 84 12.74 10.11 -9.94
N ASN A 85 11.56 10.25 -10.56
CA ASN A 85 11.19 9.54 -11.79
C ASN A 85 11.68 10.23 -13.07
N THR A 86 12.45 11.33 -12.97
CA THR A 86 13.08 11.98 -14.12
C THR A 86 14.44 11.36 -14.43
N VAL A 87 14.73 11.13 -15.71
CA VAL A 87 16.07 10.69 -16.13
C VAL A 87 16.99 11.90 -16.18
N ASN A 88 18.06 11.86 -15.38
CA ASN A 88 19.08 12.90 -15.19
C ASN A 88 18.64 14.09 -14.32
N ASN A 89 18.46 13.84 -13.01
CA ASN A 89 18.31 14.77 -11.88
C ASN A 89 19.08 16.13 -11.99
N ALA A 90 18.73 16.99 -12.95
CA ALA A 90 19.30 18.33 -13.15
C ALA A 90 18.66 19.15 -14.30
N SER A 91 18.22 18.56 -15.42
CA SER A 91 17.83 19.38 -16.61
C SER A 91 16.33 19.44 -16.92
N ARG A 92 15.52 18.48 -16.43
CA ARG A 92 14.06 18.47 -16.60
C ARG A 92 13.43 18.10 -15.26
N THR A 93 12.41 18.84 -14.85
CA THR A 93 11.68 18.55 -13.62
C THR A 93 10.25 18.12 -13.96
N HIS A 94 9.67 17.27 -13.14
CA HIS A 94 8.25 16.95 -13.21
C HIS A 94 7.56 17.69 -12.07
N THR A 95 6.46 18.36 -12.38
CA THR A 95 5.71 19.14 -11.40
C THR A 95 4.34 18.54 -11.21
N ILE A 96 3.87 18.51 -9.98
CA ILE A 96 2.50 18.12 -9.70
C ILE A 96 1.59 19.28 -10.10
N GLU A 97 0.72 19.06 -11.08
CA GLU A 97 -0.22 20.06 -11.58
C GLU A 97 -1.46 20.14 -10.70
N ARG A 98 -1.94 18.99 -10.22
CA ARG A 98 -3.14 18.89 -9.39
C ARG A 98 -3.09 17.65 -8.52
N GLN A 99 -3.60 17.80 -7.30
CA GLN A 99 -3.85 16.72 -6.34
C GLN A 99 -5.28 16.89 -5.84
N CYS A 100 -6.06 15.82 -5.81
CA CYS A 100 -7.41 15.86 -5.26
C CYS A 100 -7.79 14.53 -4.62
N LYS A 101 -8.86 14.55 -3.82
CA LYS A 101 -9.43 13.39 -3.14
C LYS A 101 -10.92 13.23 -3.46
N ALA A 102 -11.44 12.04 -3.25
CA ALA A 102 -12.87 11.74 -3.33
C ALA A 102 -13.26 10.70 -2.26
N ASN A 103 -14.53 10.71 -1.86
CA ASN A 103 -15.11 9.78 -0.88
C ASN A 103 -14.37 9.70 0.48
N THR A 104 -13.70 10.77 0.89
CA THR A 104 -13.05 10.86 2.22
C THR A 104 -13.11 12.27 2.80
N THR A 105 -13.30 12.35 4.12
CA THR A 105 -13.21 13.59 4.89
C THR A 105 -11.80 13.86 5.43
N ALA A 106 -10.85 12.92 5.25
CA ALA A 106 -9.50 13.05 5.77
C ALA A 106 -8.72 14.20 5.09
N GLY A 107 -8.06 15.05 5.88
CA GLY A 107 -7.18 16.14 5.43
C GLY A 107 -7.84 17.25 4.62
N THR A 108 -7.02 18.11 3.99
CA THR A 108 -7.45 19.38 3.36
C THR A 108 -7.34 19.39 1.83
N LEU A 109 -6.97 18.27 1.20
CA LEU A 109 -6.95 18.15 -0.27
C LEU A 109 -8.33 18.48 -0.88
N PRO A 110 -8.36 19.18 -2.03
CA PRO A 110 -9.59 19.55 -2.71
C PRO A 110 -10.31 18.32 -3.29
N VAL A 111 -11.62 18.43 -3.49
CA VAL A 111 -12.43 17.35 -4.08
C VAL A 111 -12.15 17.23 -5.58
N CYS A 112 -12.03 16.00 -6.08
CA CYS A 112 -11.85 15.75 -7.50
C CYS A 112 -13.09 16.17 -8.30
N SER A 113 -12.91 17.11 -9.23
CA SER A 113 -13.94 17.64 -10.12
C SER A 113 -13.75 17.24 -11.59
N SER A 114 -12.78 16.37 -11.85
CA SER A 114 -12.40 15.93 -13.19
C SER A 114 -13.40 14.95 -13.79
N THR A 115 -13.70 15.12 -15.08
CA THR A 115 -14.52 14.16 -15.82
C THR A 115 -13.61 13.06 -16.35
N PRO A 116 -13.75 11.81 -15.90
CA PRO A 116 -12.91 10.72 -16.39
C PRO A 116 -13.07 10.54 -17.90
N SER A 117 -11.98 10.30 -18.59
CA SER A 117 -12.00 10.12 -20.04
C SER A 117 -10.91 9.16 -20.48
N VAL A 118 -11.23 8.36 -21.49
CA VAL A 118 -10.26 7.53 -22.22
C VAL A 118 -9.83 8.16 -23.54
N SER A 119 -10.53 9.21 -23.99
CA SER A 119 -10.23 9.95 -25.20
C SER A 119 -9.37 11.19 -24.95
N ASN A 120 -9.38 11.72 -23.71
CA ASN A 120 -8.52 12.81 -23.28
C ASN A 120 -7.44 12.26 -22.35
N LEU A 121 -6.21 12.12 -22.86
CA LEU A 121 -5.08 11.52 -22.15
C LEU A 121 -4.56 12.36 -20.97
N ARG A 122 -5.10 13.57 -20.80
CA ARG A 122 -4.92 14.43 -19.62
C ARG A 122 -5.73 13.97 -18.41
N GLU A 123 -6.91 13.43 -18.70
CA GLU A 123 -7.86 13.01 -17.70
C GLU A 123 -7.58 11.55 -17.33
N CYS A 124 -7.80 11.22 -16.06
CA CYS A 124 -7.67 9.85 -15.62
C CYS A 124 -8.78 8.99 -16.25
N PRO A 125 -8.51 7.71 -16.55
CA PRO A 125 -9.53 6.75 -16.91
C PRO A 125 -10.66 6.69 -15.86
N PRO A 126 -11.87 6.24 -16.24
CA PRO A 126 -12.93 5.99 -15.26
C PRO A 126 -12.48 4.92 -14.27
N VAL A 127 -12.90 5.07 -13.01
CA VAL A 127 -12.65 4.07 -11.97
C VAL A 127 -13.26 2.74 -12.42
N PRO A 128 -12.54 1.60 -12.31
CA PRO A 128 -13.05 0.29 -12.74
C PRO A 128 -14.39 -0.07 -12.10
N THR A 129 -15.28 -0.70 -12.86
CA THR A 129 -16.63 -1.07 -12.44
C THR A 129 -16.67 -2.10 -11.29
N GLY A 130 -15.56 -2.78 -10.99
CA GLY A 130 -15.40 -3.70 -9.86
C GLY A 130 -15.00 -3.02 -8.54
N MET A 131 -14.80 -1.71 -8.53
CA MET A 131 -14.44 -0.93 -7.34
C MET A 131 -15.70 -0.24 -6.82
N SER A 132 -16.01 -0.41 -5.52
CA SER A 132 -17.18 0.24 -4.89
C SER A 132 -17.09 1.76 -5.05
N SER A 133 -18.18 2.41 -5.45
CA SER A 133 -18.28 3.87 -5.59
C SER A 133 -18.09 4.63 -4.28
N SER A 134 -18.06 3.92 -3.14
CA SER A 134 -17.80 4.47 -1.80
C SER A 134 -16.34 4.36 -1.36
N LEU A 135 -15.45 3.77 -2.17
CA LEU A 135 -14.02 3.70 -1.83
C LEU A 135 -13.39 5.10 -1.89
N PRO A 136 -12.61 5.48 -0.86
CA PRO A 136 -11.84 6.70 -0.89
C PRO A 136 -10.67 6.56 -1.88
N PHE A 137 -10.51 7.56 -2.74
CA PHE A 137 -9.43 7.60 -3.72
C PHE A 137 -8.81 8.99 -3.83
N VAL A 138 -7.57 9.02 -4.30
CA VAL A 138 -6.85 10.23 -4.67
C VAL A 138 -6.51 10.21 -6.16
N GLU A 139 -6.43 11.39 -6.75
CA GLU A 139 -5.96 11.60 -8.11
C GLU A 139 -4.77 12.55 -8.08
N VAL A 140 -3.71 12.17 -8.78
CA VAL A 140 -2.52 13.01 -8.96
C VAL A 140 -2.27 13.24 -10.44
N ARG A 141 -2.01 14.49 -10.80
CA ARG A 141 -1.62 14.89 -12.16
C ARG A 141 -0.20 15.39 -12.15
N VAL A 142 0.63 14.79 -12.99
CA VAL A 142 2.02 15.19 -13.16
C VAL A 142 2.19 15.77 -14.55
N ARG A 143 2.77 16.97 -14.60
CA ARG A 143 3.15 17.67 -15.81
C ARG A 143 4.66 17.64 -15.96
N SER A 144 5.14 17.35 -17.16
CA SER A 144 6.54 17.55 -17.48
C SER A 144 6.88 19.02 -17.62
N ASN A 145 7.93 19.47 -16.94
CA ASN A 145 8.44 20.82 -17.08
C ASN A 145 9.57 20.80 -18.11
N GLY A 146 9.23 21.27 -19.32
CA GLY A 146 10.21 21.62 -20.35
C GLY A 146 10.53 20.52 -21.34
N ALA A 147 9.75 20.39 -22.41
CA ALA A 147 10.34 20.18 -23.72
C ALA A 147 10.55 21.56 -24.36
N ALA A 148 11.75 21.85 -24.85
CA ALA A 148 11.87 22.79 -25.97
C ALA A 148 10.83 22.35 -27.02
N PRO A 149 10.11 23.27 -27.67
CA PRO A 149 9.10 22.90 -28.66
C PRO A 149 9.76 21.97 -29.66
N GLY A 150 9.39 20.68 -29.61
CA GLY A 150 9.78 19.74 -30.64
C GLY A 150 9.30 20.31 -31.97
N LEU A 151 10.10 20.16 -33.02
CA LEU A 151 9.77 20.64 -34.36
C LEU A 151 8.43 20.05 -34.89
N ILE A 152 7.92 19.01 -34.21
CA ILE A 152 6.73 18.25 -34.54
C ILE A 152 5.66 18.47 -33.46
N PRO A 153 4.45 18.95 -33.82
CA PRO A 153 3.30 18.95 -32.92
C PRO A 153 3.05 17.53 -32.43
N ASN A 154 3.20 17.30 -31.14
CA ASN A 154 3.16 15.94 -30.62
C ASN A 154 1.68 15.48 -30.56
N LEU A 155 1.42 14.23 -30.97
CA LEU A 155 0.06 13.67 -31.01
C LEU A 155 -0.57 13.59 -29.61
N PHE A 156 0.27 13.53 -28.57
CA PHE A 156 -0.15 13.45 -27.19
C PHE A 156 -0.66 14.79 -26.64
N THR A 157 -0.17 15.94 -27.11
CA THR A 157 -0.64 17.27 -26.71
C THR A 157 -1.95 17.60 -27.40
N ARG A 158 -2.14 17.13 -28.65
CA ARG A 158 -3.45 17.19 -29.33
C ARG A 158 -4.52 16.35 -28.64
N ALA A 159 -4.16 15.19 -28.09
CA ALA A 159 -5.07 14.38 -27.26
C ALA A 159 -5.24 14.93 -25.83
N ASN A 160 -4.48 15.97 -25.45
CA ASN A 160 -4.43 16.62 -24.14
C ASN A 160 -5.10 18.01 -24.16
N SER A 161 -5.69 18.44 -25.29
CA SER A 161 -6.02 19.84 -25.54
C SER A 161 -7.39 20.28 -24.99
N THR A 162 -7.36 21.19 -24.03
CA THR A 162 -8.38 22.25 -23.85
C THR A 162 -7.75 23.64 -23.60
N GLY A 163 -6.44 23.82 -23.78
CA GLY A 163 -5.74 25.09 -23.51
C GLY A 163 -4.44 25.30 -24.30
N PRO A 164 -3.82 26.50 -24.21
CA PRO A 164 -2.74 26.96 -25.10
C PRO A 164 -1.33 26.38 -24.85
N ASP A 165 -1.15 25.48 -23.87
CA ASP A 165 0.16 24.92 -23.49
C ASP A 165 0.48 23.63 -24.28
N ASP A 166 0.88 23.79 -25.55
CA ASP A 166 1.06 22.68 -26.53
C ASP A 166 2.44 21.97 -26.43
N SER A 167 3.19 22.15 -25.34
CA SER A 167 4.57 21.65 -25.20
C SER A 167 4.85 20.74 -23.99
N SER A 168 3.88 20.54 -23.08
CA SER A 168 4.06 19.71 -21.88
C SER A 168 3.21 18.44 -21.92
N VAL A 169 3.80 17.31 -21.52
CA VAL A 169 3.08 16.04 -21.37
C VAL A 169 2.47 15.99 -19.97
N VAL A 170 1.17 15.74 -19.88
CA VAL A 170 0.45 15.60 -18.62
C VAL A 170 -0.04 14.16 -18.47
N SER A 171 0.33 13.51 -17.37
CA SER A 171 -0.15 12.18 -16.99
C SER A 171 -1.00 12.25 -15.73
N CYS A 172 -2.00 11.38 -15.66
CA CYS A 172 -2.92 11.27 -14.54
C CYS A 172 -2.88 9.83 -14.01
N ALA A 173 -2.98 9.68 -12.69
CA ALA A 173 -3.11 8.38 -12.04
C ALA A 173 -4.02 8.48 -10.81
N ARG A 174 -4.76 7.40 -10.52
CA ARG A 174 -5.56 7.28 -9.30
C ARG A 174 -5.12 6.12 -8.44
N ALA A 175 -5.22 6.30 -7.13
CA ALA A 175 -5.03 5.24 -6.17
C ALA A 175 -6.13 5.30 -5.10
N ALA A 176 -6.70 4.14 -4.79
CA ALA A 176 -7.71 3.97 -3.74
C ALA A 176 -7.11 3.23 -2.56
N TRP A 177 -7.68 3.45 -1.37
CA TRP A 177 -7.29 2.72 -0.17
C TRP A 177 -8.51 2.18 0.58
N GLY A 178 -8.31 1.10 1.32
CA GLY A 178 -9.38 0.46 2.06
C GLY A 178 -8.89 -0.70 2.91
N THR A 179 -9.85 -1.46 3.42
CA THR A 179 -9.58 -2.72 4.14
C THR A 179 -9.38 -3.86 3.12
N PRO A 180 -8.44 -4.78 3.36
CA PRO A 180 -8.20 -5.90 2.45
C PRO A 180 -9.36 -6.92 2.50
N MET A 181 -9.88 -7.38 1.34
CA MET A 181 -10.89 -8.46 1.27
C MET A 181 -10.32 -9.86 1.53
N SER A 182 -9.05 -10.04 1.20
CA SER A 182 -8.33 -11.28 1.43
C SER A 182 -6.89 -10.95 1.73
N ALA A 183 -6.41 -11.44 2.87
CA ALA A 183 -5.02 -11.28 3.26
C ALA A 183 -4.60 -12.51 4.08
N THR A 184 -3.39 -12.97 3.79
CA THR A 184 -2.69 -13.93 4.64
C THR A 184 -1.90 -13.12 5.65
N PHE A 185 -2.24 -13.30 6.92
CA PHE A 185 -1.56 -12.63 8.02
C PHE A 185 -0.42 -13.48 8.54
N THR A 186 0.65 -12.81 8.94
CA THR A 186 1.90 -13.43 9.42
C THR A 186 1.75 -14.09 10.80
N SER A 187 0.65 -13.84 11.51
CA SER A 187 0.37 -14.42 12.81
C SER A 187 -1.12 -14.76 12.95
N PRO A 188 -1.47 -15.89 13.58
CA PRO A 188 -2.87 -16.22 13.90
C PRO A 188 -3.37 -15.49 15.16
N ILE A 189 -2.61 -14.56 15.74
CA ILE A 189 -2.97 -13.87 16.98
C ILE A 189 -4.00 -12.78 16.71
N THR A 190 -5.13 -12.81 17.42
CA THR A 190 -6.21 -11.82 17.33
C THR A 190 -6.32 -10.93 18.56
N ILE A 191 -6.89 -9.74 18.36
CA ILE A 191 -7.28 -8.83 19.44
C ILE A 191 -8.69 -8.30 19.19
N SER A 192 -9.33 -7.78 20.23
CA SER A 192 -10.64 -7.19 20.06
C SER A 192 -10.58 -5.70 19.72
N THR A 193 -11.68 -5.20 19.12
CA THR A 193 -11.87 -3.78 18.83
C THR A 193 -11.78 -2.93 20.10
N CYS A 194 -12.30 -3.42 21.23
CA CYS A 194 -12.26 -2.67 22.49
C CYS A 194 -10.83 -2.51 23.04
N GLU A 195 -10.01 -3.57 22.98
CA GLU A 195 -8.61 -3.49 23.38
C GLU A 195 -7.83 -2.55 22.46
N TRP A 196 -8.03 -2.67 21.15
CA TRP A 196 -7.42 -1.77 20.19
C TRP A 196 -7.80 -0.31 20.49
N GLN A 197 -9.09 -0.01 20.73
CA GLN A 197 -9.55 1.35 21.08
C GLN A 197 -8.90 1.87 22.36
N THR A 198 -8.79 1.02 23.37
CA THR A 198 -8.18 1.35 24.67
C THR A 198 -6.70 1.70 24.52
N TYR A 199 -5.94 0.90 23.76
CA TYR A 199 -4.49 1.08 23.64
C TYR A 199 -4.06 2.09 22.57
N THR A 200 -4.92 2.39 21.59
CA THR A 200 -4.62 3.36 20.52
C THR A 200 -5.37 4.68 20.70
N SER A 201 -6.15 4.85 21.79
CA SER A 201 -7.05 5.99 21.98
C SER A 201 -7.96 6.21 20.76
N ASN A 202 -8.70 5.16 20.36
CA ASN A 202 -9.52 5.12 19.15
C ASN A 202 -8.73 5.45 17.86
N GLY A 203 -7.54 4.87 17.70
CA GLY A 203 -6.72 5.05 16.49
C GLY A 203 -6.10 6.44 16.34
N THR A 204 -5.91 7.17 17.45
CA THR A 204 -5.23 8.48 17.44
C THR A 204 -3.78 8.40 17.91
N SER A 205 -3.40 7.30 18.56
CA SER A 205 -2.10 7.12 19.22
C SER A 205 -1.37 5.92 18.64
N TYR A 206 -0.42 6.20 17.76
CA TYR A 206 0.48 5.22 17.12
C TYR A 206 1.92 5.68 17.24
N VAL A 207 2.85 4.72 17.23
CA VAL A 207 4.27 5.04 17.11
C VAL A 207 4.57 5.40 15.65
N ALA A 208 4.98 6.66 15.43
CA ALA A 208 5.23 7.22 14.09
C ALA A 208 6.38 6.52 13.35
N GLN A 209 7.39 6.02 14.07
CA GLN A 209 8.47 5.22 13.52
C GLN A 209 8.78 4.03 14.44
N PRO A 210 8.47 2.78 14.03
CA PRO A 210 8.97 1.62 14.74
C PRO A 210 10.50 1.63 14.76
N PRO A 211 11.14 0.98 15.74
CA PRO A 211 12.58 0.73 15.67
C PRO A 211 12.93 -0.01 14.36
N VAL A 212 13.76 0.60 13.51
CA VAL A 212 14.12 0.08 12.16
C VAL A 212 15.55 -0.46 12.06
N ALA A 213 16.35 -0.31 13.12
CA ALA A 213 17.75 -0.72 13.12
C ALA A 213 17.89 -2.20 13.55
N PRO A 214 18.84 -2.96 12.95
CA PRO A 214 19.26 -4.24 13.48
C PRO A 214 19.61 -4.10 14.97
N TRP A 215 19.11 -5.02 15.78
CA TRP A 215 19.30 -4.96 17.22
C TRP A 215 20.80 -5.01 17.58
N PRO A 216 21.31 -4.21 18.55
CA PRO A 216 20.63 -3.39 19.55
C PRO A 216 20.57 -1.88 19.20
N GLY A 217 20.19 -1.52 17.96
CA GLY A 217 20.22 -0.13 17.49
C GLY A 217 19.30 0.89 18.20
N TYR A 218 18.76 0.59 19.39
CA TYR A 218 17.94 1.47 20.22
C TYR A 218 18.17 1.22 21.72
N GLY A 219 18.08 2.27 22.54
CA GLY A 219 18.13 2.20 24.01
C GLY A 219 19.50 1.95 24.65
N GLY A 220 20.56 1.85 23.85
CA GLY A 220 21.97 1.80 24.31
C GLY A 220 22.66 3.18 24.35
N ALA A 221 23.86 3.24 24.90
CA ALA A 221 24.67 4.47 24.89
C ALA A 221 24.97 4.91 23.45
N GLY A 222 24.57 6.14 23.09
CA GLY A 222 24.71 6.66 21.72
C GLY A 222 23.67 6.15 20.72
N GLN A 223 22.66 5.40 21.16
CA GLN A 223 21.55 4.92 20.31
C GLN A 223 20.29 5.77 20.54
N PRO A 224 19.39 5.88 19.54
CA PRO A 224 18.10 6.51 19.73
C PRO A 224 17.32 5.84 20.87
N PRO A 225 16.60 6.59 21.72
CA PRO A 225 15.77 6.01 22.77
C PRO A 225 14.63 5.19 22.15
N TYR A 226 14.14 4.18 22.89
CA TYR A 226 12.94 3.45 22.48
C TYR A 226 11.74 4.41 22.38
N PRO A 227 10.85 4.23 21.39
CA PRO A 227 9.66 5.06 21.25
C PRO A 227 8.75 4.93 22.47
N LEU A 228 8.10 6.04 22.82
CA LEU A 228 7.16 6.10 23.95
C LEU A 228 5.88 5.33 23.59
N ALA A 229 5.34 4.53 24.51
CA ALA A 229 4.01 3.96 24.30
C ALA A 229 2.91 5.02 24.35
N ALA A 230 1.89 4.75 23.54
CA ALA A 230 0.60 5.41 23.41
C ALA A 230 -0.32 5.32 24.64
N THR A 231 0.19 4.97 25.83
CA THR A 231 -0.65 4.66 27.00
C THR A 231 -0.73 5.84 27.96
N THR A 232 -1.93 6.30 28.32
CA THR A 232 -2.16 7.22 29.44
C THR A 232 -2.19 6.48 30.79
N PRO A 233 -1.37 6.85 31.80
CA PRO A 233 -0.38 7.93 31.79
C PRO A 233 0.89 7.55 31.01
N ASN A 234 1.31 8.45 30.11
CA ASN A 234 2.48 8.31 29.25
C ASN A 234 3.73 8.22 30.11
N THR A 235 4.19 7.01 30.42
CA THR A 235 5.47 6.82 31.10
C THR A 235 6.53 6.49 30.04
N PRO A 236 7.59 7.29 29.91
CA PRO A 236 8.65 7.00 28.95
C PRO A 236 9.21 5.59 29.07
N GLY A 237 9.39 4.91 27.95
CA GLY A 237 9.97 3.56 27.89
C GLY A 237 9.02 2.39 28.23
N ARG A 238 7.71 2.61 28.36
CA ARG A 238 6.76 1.50 28.49
C ARG A 238 6.28 1.03 27.11
N GLU A 239 5.97 -0.26 27.05
CA GLU A 239 5.36 -0.99 25.95
C GLU A 239 3.87 -1.24 26.30
N VAL A 240 3.00 -1.30 25.29
CA VAL A 240 1.63 -1.78 25.46
C VAL A 240 1.69 -3.27 25.80
N LYS A 241 0.94 -3.71 26.82
CA LYS A 241 0.79 -5.12 27.17
C LYS A 241 -0.65 -5.56 26.90
N ILE A 242 -0.84 -6.40 25.89
CA ILE A 242 -2.14 -6.95 25.52
C ILE A 242 -2.23 -8.35 26.11
N SER A 243 -3.29 -8.60 26.88
CA SER A 243 -3.54 -9.91 27.49
C SER A 243 -4.53 -10.64 26.59
N LEU A 244 -4.04 -11.62 25.83
CA LEU A 244 -4.87 -12.45 24.95
C LEU A 244 -5.80 -13.32 25.82
N HIS A 245 -5.20 -14.04 26.78
CA HIS A 245 -5.92 -14.89 27.71
C HIS A 245 -5.56 -14.55 29.15
N ASP A 246 -6.50 -13.98 29.89
CA ASP A 246 -6.43 -13.76 31.34
C ASP A 246 -7.84 -13.92 31.95
N PRO A 247 -8.10 -14.95 32.78
CA PRO A 247 -9.41 -15.21 33.35
C PRO A 247 -9.84 -14.19 34.41
N THR A 248 -8.94 -13.26 34.81
CA THR A 248 -9.16 -12.34 35.93
C THR A 248 -9.33 -10.88 35.52
N LYS A 249 -9.15 -10.52 34.23
CA LYS A 249 -9.27 -9.14 33.77
C LYS A 249 -10.65 -8.80 33.19
N PRO A 250 -11.31 -7.72 33.65
CA PRO A 250 -12.63 -7.29 33.18
C PRO A 250 -12.57 -6.09 32.21
N GLY A 251 -11.45 -5.87 31.51
CA GLY A 251 -11.17 -4.57 30.85
C GLY A 251 -12.19 -4.13 29.79
N CYS A 252 -12.89 -5.07 29.17
CA CYS A 252 -13.93 -4.79 28.18
C CYS A 252 -15.10 -5.77 28.37
N SER A 253 -16.30 -5.25 28.63
CA SER A 253 -17.52 -6.00 29.00
C SER A 253 -17.92 -7.10 28.00
N TYR A 254 -17.64 -6.91 26.70
CA TYR A 254 -18.09 -7.83 25.64
C TYR A 254 -16.98 -8.28 24.67
N ASN A 255 -15.71 -7.90 24.89
CA ASN A 255 -14.66 -8.10 23.87
C ASN A 255 -13.23 -8.26 24.42
N GLY A 256 -12.94 -7.98 25.68
CA GLY A 256 -11.54 -8.03 26.21
C GLY A 256 -11.12 -9.39 26.73
N LYS A 257 -11.79 -10.44 26.26
CA LYS A 257 -11.56 -11.83 26.64
C LYS A 257 -11.81 -12.69 25.42
N ASP A 258 -10.93 -13.65 25.18
CA ASP A 258 -11.29 -14.79 24.35
C ASP A 258 -12.51 -15.49 24.96
N THR A 259 -13.26 -16.16 24.10
CA THR A 259 -14.37 -16.99 24.54
C THR A 259 -13.89 -18.12 25.47
N ALA A 260 -14.81 -18.81 26.15
CA ALA A 260 -14.46 -19.99 26.93
C ALA A 260 -13.77 -21.05 26.03
N GLY A 261 -12.50 -21.35 26.35
CA GLY A 261 -11.65 -22.27 25.57
C GLY A 261 -10.84 -21.61 24.44
N GLY A 262 -10.95 -20.29 24.24
CA GLY A 262 -10.09 -19.52 23.34
C GLY A 262 -8.85 -18.94 24.03
N PHE A 263 -7.75 -18.82 23.28
CA PHE A 263 -6.45 -18.32 23.77
C PHE A 263 -5.86 -17.19 22.89
N GLY A 264 -6.68 -16.61 22.00
CA GLY A 264 -6.33 -15.46 21.18
C GLY A 264 -5.79 -15.86 19.84
N TYR A 265 -6.07 -17.10 19.41
CA TYR A 265 -5.57 -17.69 18.19
C TYR A 265 -6.72 -18.03 17.25
N LEU A 266 -6.49 -17.78 15.97
CA LEU A 266 -7.33 -18.26 14.87
C LEU A 266 -6.81 -19.59 14.34
N ASP A 267 -7.71 -20.34 13.73
CA ASP A 267 -7.35 -21.54 12.98
C ASP A 267 -6.27 -21.21 11.93
N THR A 268 -5.26 -22.08 11.88
CA THR A 268 -4.11 -21.93 11.00
C THR A 268 -4.25 -22.81 9.75
N SER A 269 -3.69 -22.36 8.62
CA SER A 269 -3.68 -23.13 7.37
C SER A 269 -2.58 -24.22 7.31
N GLY A 270 -2.06 -24.65 8.46
CA GLY A 270 -0.91 -25.57 8.59
C GLY A 270 0.46 -24.87 8.73
N SER A 271 0.55 -23.57 8.45
CA SER A 271 1.67 -22.68 8.77
C SER A 271 1.29 -21.67 9.86
N CYS A 272 2.22 -20.85 10.39
CA CYS A 272 1.90 -19.76 11.33
C CYS A 272 1.23 -18.57 10.63
N SER A 273 0.20 -18.85 9.84
CA SER A 273 -0.52 -17.86 9.08
C SER A 273 -1.98 -18.22 9.07
N THR A 274 -2.82 -17.18 9.14
CA THR A 274 -4.25 -17.31 8.93
C THR A 274 -4.59 -16.56 7.65
N SER A 275 -5.33 -17.22 6.76
CA SER A 275 -5.83 -16.60 5.54
C SER A 275 -7.29 -16.29 5.76
N LEU A 276 -7.62 -15.01 5.72
CA LEU A 276 -9.00 -14.56 5.82
C LEU A 276 -9.55 -14.27 4.42
N THR A 277 -10.77 -14.69 4.17
CA THR A 277 -11.49 -14.46 2.92
C THR A 277 -12.89 -13.96 3.22
N THR A 278 -13.39 -13.00 2.44
CA THR A 278 -14.78 -12.54 2.59
C THR A 278 -15.78 -13.64 2.28
N THR A 279 -16.80 -13.81 3.12
CA THR A 279 -17.89 -14.77 2.89
C THR A 279 -18.96 -14.21 1.94
N ASN A 280 -19.23 -12.90 1.98
CA ASN A 280 -20.25 -12.21 1.16
C ASN A 280 -19.69 -11.06 0.31
N GLY A 281 -18.38 -11.04 0.04
CA GLY A 281 -17.69 -9.91 -0.57
C GLY A 281 -17.49 -8.70 0.36
N VAL A 282 -17.96 -8.77 1.61
CA VAL A 282 -17.83 -7.72 2.63
C VAL A 282 -17.41 -8.31 3.98
N ASP A 283 -18.18 -9.26 4.53
CA ASP A 283 -17.93 -9.82 5.87
C ASP A 283 -16.78 -10.84 5.88
N ILE A 284 -15.95 -10.81 6.92
CA ILE A 284 -14.85 -11.75 7.13
C ILE A 284 -15.09 -12.52 8.43
N TRP A 285 -15.19 -13.84 8.33
CA TRP A 285 -15.37 -14.73 9.48
C TRP A 285 -14.16 -15.67 9.63
N ALA A 286 -13.61 -15.72 10.83
CA ALA A 286 -12.45 -16.53 11.18
C ALA A 286 -12.78 -17.47 12.35
N ASN A 287 -12.52 -18.78 12.21
CA ASN A 287 -12.70 -19.72 13.31
C ASN A 287 -11.55 -19.62 14.31
N ILE A 288 -11.82 -19.86 15.59
CA ILE A 288 -10.81 -19.86 16.64
C ILE A 288 -10.10 -21.20 16.78
N ASP A 289 -8.85 -21.15 17.19
CA ASP A 289 -8.12 -22.31 17.71
C ASP A 289 -8.31 -22.39 19.24
N THR A 290 -8.72 -23.56 19.72
CA THR A 290 -8.92 -23.83 21.16
C THR A 290 -7.68 -24.40 21.85
N GLY A 291 -6.58 -24.54 21.12
CA GLY A 291 -5.30 -24.97 21.62
C GLY A 291 -4.72 -24.00 22.64
N SER A 292 -4.34 -24.51 23.82
CA SER A 292 -3.72 -23.70 24.88
C SER A 292 -2.31 -23.19 24.57
N SER A 293 -1.72 -23.64 23.46
CA SER A 293 -0.41 -23.23 22.96
C SER A 293 -0.42 -23.23 21.43
N THR A 294 0.35 -22.34 20.83
CA THR A 294 0.46 -22.26 19.36
C THR A 294 1.17 -23.48 18.76
N THR A 295 0.95 -23.74 17.47
CA THR A 295 1.63 -24.82 16.74
C THR A 295 3.16 -24.62 16.68
N GLY A 296 3.93 -25.70 16.57
CA GLY A 296 5.41 -25.63 16.53
C GLY A 296 5.98 -24.79 15.37
N SER A 297 5.26 -24.74 14.25
CA SER A 297 5.58 -23.84 13.13
C SER A 297 5.45 -22.37 13.53
N CYS A 298 4.51 -22.05 14.42
CA CYS A 298 4.27 -20.70 14.91
C CYS A 298 5.21 -20.24 16.01
N GLN A 299 5.64 -21.17 16.87
CA GLN A 299 6.74 -20.93 17.80
C GLN A 299 8.02 -20.48 17.06
N THR A 300 8.35 -21.16 15.96
CA THR A 300 9.54 -20.86 15.16
C THR A 300 9.39 -19.53 14.42
N ALA A 301 8.24 -19.30 13.77
CA ALA A 301 7.97 -18.08 13.03
C ALA A 301 8.00 -16.84 13.94
N LEU A 302 7.32 -16.88 15.09
CA LEU A 302 7.30 -15.77 16.05
C LEU A 302 8.69 -15.53 16.67
N GLY A 303 9.47 -16.59 16.91
CA GLY A 303 10.86 -16.46 17.33
C GLY A 303 11.73 -15.73 16.29
N ASN A 304 11.56 -16.05 15.01
CA ASN A 304 12.27 -15.40 13.90
C ASN A 304 11.84 -13.94 13.70
N ILE A 305 10.55 -13.66 13.83
CA ILE A 305 9.98 -12.30 13.76
C ILE A 305 10.55 -11.45 14.90
N TRP A 306 10.53 -11.98 16.12
CA TRP A 306 11.12 -11.32 17.28
C TRP A 306 12.63 -11.07 17.13
N ALA A 307 13.34 -11.91 16.36
CA ALA A 307 14.76 -11.76 16.08
C ALA A 307 15.08 -10.76 14.96
N ASN A 308 14.33 -10.76 13.86
CA ASN A 308 14.75 -10.14 12.59
C ASN A 308 13.80 -9.06 12.05
N GLY A 309 12.58 -8.93 12.57
CA GLY A 309 11.57 -8.04 12.00
C GLY A 309 10.27 -8.08 12.79
N PRO A 310 10.22 -7.48 13.99
CA PRO A 310 9.18 -7.72 14.99
C PRO A 310 7.78 -7.22 14.65
N VAL A 311 7.51 -6.71 13.44
CA VAL A 311 6.17 -6.25 13.10
C VAL A 311 5.30 -7.43 12.68
N ILE A 312 4.22 -7.65 13.42
CA ILE A 312 3.18 -8.63 13.13
C ILE A 312 1.87 -7.92 12.74
N ASP A 313 1.04 -8.64 12.00
CA ASP A 313 -0.33 -8.23 11.70
C ASP A 313 -1.27 -8.93 12.70
N LEU A 314 -2.15 -8.15 13.33
CA LEU A 314 -3.13 -8.61 14.31
C LEU A 314 -4.54 -8.38 13.75
N PRO A 315 -5.29 -9.42 13.37
CA PRO A 315 -6.68 -9.26 13.00
C PRO A 315 -7.49 -8.77 14.22
N VAL A 316 -8.34 -7.77 13.98
CA VAL A 316 -9.16 -7.12 15.00
C VAL A 316 -10.61 -7.51 14.79
N PHE A 317 -11.20 -8.16 15.80
CA PHE A 317 -12.60 -8.59 15.75
C PHE A 317 -13.52 -7.63 16.50
N ASP A 318 -14.76 -7.50 16.05
CA ASP A 318 -15.81 -6.70 16.69
C ASP A 318 -16.93 -7.54 17.31
N CYS A 319 -17.13 -8.75 16.79
CA CYS A 319 -18.21 -9.66 17.16
C CYS A 319 -17.73 -11.12 17.19
N MET A 320 -18.38 -11.94 18.01
CA MET A 320 -18.15 -13.38 18.09
C MET A 320 -19.48 -14.12 18.06
N VAL A 321 -19.53 -15.24 17.33
CA VAL A 321 -20.74 -16.07 17.19
C VAL A 321 -20.37 -17.54 17.26
N LYS A 322 -21.29 -18.38 17.73
CA LYS A 322 -21.16 -19.83 17.65
C LYS A 322 -21.88 -20.36 16.42
N SER A 323 -21.20 -21.16 15.60
CA SER A 323 -21.79 -21.82 14.43
C SER A 323 -21.39 -23.28 14.35
N THR A 324 -22.37 -24.17 14.34
CA THR A 324 -22.20 -25.62 14.19
C THR A 324 -22.40 -26.09 12.75
N THR A 325 -22.84 -25.20 11.85
CA THR A 325 -23.20 -25.50 10.45
C THR A 325 -22.13 -25.04 9.45
N GLY A 326 -20.95 -24.64 9.93
CA GLY A 326 -19.83 -24.13 9.13
C GLY A 326 -19.65 -22.62 9.24
N THR A 327 -18.87 -22.02 8.33
CA THR A 327 -18.60 -20.58 8.32
C THR A 327 -19.91 -19.78 8.26
N PRO A 328 -20.14 -18.83 9.19
CA PRO A 328 -21.34 -17.99 9.19
C PRO A 328 -21.53 -17.27 7.85
N VAL A 329 -22.76 -17.29 7.33
CA VAL A 329 -23.17 -16.61 6.09
C VAL A 329 -24.25 -15.58 6.40
N GLY A 330 -23.95 -14.30 6.20
CA GLY A 330 -24.90 -13.18 6.41
C GLY A 330 -24.19 -11.90 6.85
N SER A 331 -24.81 -10.75 6.61
CA SER A 331 -24.37 -9.47 7.18
C SER A 331 -24.39 -9.56 8.70
N THR A 332 -23.36 -9.05 9.38
CA THR A 332 -23.17 -9.06 10.85
C THR A 332 -24.50 -9.25 11.61
N PRO A 333 -24.74 -10.45 12.20
CA PRO A 333 -25.95 -10.68 12.95
C PRO A 333 -26.04 -9.72 14.14
N VAL A 334 -27.25 -9.26 14.41
CA VAL A 334 -27.63 -8.50 15.61
C VAL A 334 -27.37 -9.30 16.91
N ASP A 335 -27.08 -10.59 16.79
CA ASP A 335 -26.79 -11.54 17.88
C ASP A 335 -25.28 -11.74 18.12
N CYS A 336 -24.55 -10.65 18.35
CA CYS A 336 -23.20 -10.70 18.91
C CYS A 336 -23.26 -11.04 20.41
N ASP A 337 -23.75 -12.22 20.78
CA ASP A 337 -23.85 -12.65 22.17
C ASP A 337 -22.65 -13.53 22.59
N PRO A 338 -21.73 -13.01 23.43
CA PRO A 338 -20.59 -13.78 23.94
C PRO A 338 -20.99 -14.86 24.95
N ALA A 339 -22.25 -14.91 25.42
CA ALA A 339 -22.71 -15.92 26.38
C ALA A 339 -22.82 -17.32 25.77
N ASP A 340 -23.09 -17.41 24.46
CA ASP A 340 -23.25 -18.68 23.74
C ASP A 340 -21.99 -19.10 22.97
N ALA A 341 -21.04 -18.19 22.78
CA ALA A 341 -19.73 -18.46 22.19
C ALA A 341 -18.87 -19.31 23.16
N GLY A 342 -18.22 -20.36 22.64
CA GLY A 342 -17.33 -21.22 23.43
C GLY A 342 -16.98 -22.52 22.70
N GLY A 343 -15.69 -22.89 22.76
CA GLY A 343 -15.14 -24.06 22.08
C GLY A 343 -14.91 -23.87 20.57
N ALA A 344 -14.54 -24.97 19.88
CA ALA A 344 -14.02 -24.98 18.50
C ALA A 344 -15.00 -24.56 17.38
N ASN A 345 -16.23 -24.22 17.74
CA ASN A 345 -17.28 -23.78 16.81
C ASN A 345 -17.54 -22.26 16.92
N THR A 346 -16.56 -21.51 17.41
CA THR A 346 -16.70 -20.07 17.62
C THR A 346 -15.99 -19.31 16.50
N TYR A 347 -16.71 -18.40 15.88
CA TYR A 347 -16.21 -17.57 14.80
C TYR A 347 -16.14 -16.11 15.24
N TYR A 348 -15.02 -15.46 14.91
CA TYR A 348 -14.83 -14.02 15.03
C TYR A 348 -15.16 -13.33 13.72
N HIS A 349 -15.97 -12.28 13.81
CA HIS A 349 -16.13 -11.33 12.72
C HIS A 349 -14.95 -10.35 12.75
N VAL A 350 -14.14 -10.36 11.70
CA VAL A 350 -12.93 -9.55 11.62
C VAL A 350 -13.27 -8.23 10.95
N ALA A 351 -13.29 -7.16 11.74
CA ALA A 351 -13.55 -5.80 11.29
C ALA A 351 -12.35 -5.18 10.55
N GLY A 352 -11.14 -5.64 10.86
CA GLY A 352 -9.94 -5.18 10.18
C GLY A 352 -8.66 -5.75 10.77
N VAL A 353 -7.54 -5.07 10.53
CA VAL A 353 -6.21 -5.56 10.89
C VAL A 353 -5.38 -4.41 11.44
N ALA A 354 -4.69 -4.65 12.54
CA ALA A 354 -3.74 -3.72 13.12
C ALA A 354 -2.31 -4.19 12.90
N LYS A 355 -1.37 -3.25 12.70
CA LYS A 355 0.06 -3.58 12.75
C LYS A 355 0.60 -3.37 14.15
N PHE A 356 1.36 -4.34 14.62
CA PHE A 356 1.91 -4.33 15.97
C PHE A 356 3.39 -4.70 15.95
N TYR A 357 4.21 -3.85 16.52
CA TYR A 357 5.62 -4.12 16.74
C TYR A 357 5.76 -4.96 18.02
N LEU A 358 6.12 -6.23 17.87
CA LEU A 358 6.29 -7.23 18.92
C LEU A 358 7.62 -7.06 19.66
N SER A 359 7.59 -6.54 20.88
CA SER A 359 8.78 -6.44 21.74
C SER A 359 9.02 -7.71 22.56
N GLY A 360 7.96 -8.39 22.98
CA GLY A 360 7.98 -9.63 23.77
C GLY A 360 6.64 -10.36 23.72
N TYR A 361 6.64 -11.64 24.09
CA TYR A 361 5.42 -12.46 24.05
C TYR A 361 5.46 -13.64 25.03
N LYS A 362 4.28 -14.14 25.39
CA LYS A 362 4.03 -15.43 26.03
C LYS A 362 2.76 -16.02 25.41
N ILE A 363 2.93 -17.03 24.57
CA ILE A 363 1.86 -17.63 23.76
C ILE A 363 1.58 -19.10 24.11
N GLY A 364 2.20 -19.61 25.16
CA GLY A 364 2.11 -21.01 25.56
C GLY A 364 2.73 -21.27 26.92
N GLY A 365 2.74 -22.55 27.29
CA GLY A 365 3.26 -23.00 28.58
C GLY A 365 4.76 -23.29 28.59
N GLY A 366 5.40 -23.44 27.41
CA GLY A 366 6.80 -23.84 27.30
C GLY A 366 7.79 -22.69 27.11
N PRO A 367 9.10 -22.94 27.29
CA PRO A 367 10.16 -21.95 27.05
C PRO A 367 10.29 -21.54 25.56
N ALA A 368 9.80 -22.39 24.65
CA ALA A 368 9.71 -22.05 23.23
C ALA A 368 8.64 -20.97 22.95
N ASP A 369 7.64 -20.84 23.82
CA ASP A 369 6.48 -19.98 23.66
C ASP A 369 6.61 -18.62 24.34
N GLU A 370 7.76 -18.30 24.92
CA GLU A 370 7.96 -17.01 25.58
C GLU A 370 9.26 -16.34 25.18
N ARG A 371 9.19 -15.03 24.98
CA ARG A 371 10.35 -14.15 24.79
C ARG A 371 10.16 -12.92 25.66
N ALA A 372 11.20 -12.63 26.44
CA ALA A 372 11.26 -11.39 27.20
C ALA A 372 11.18 -10.20 26.26
N SER A 373 10.52 -9.14 26.73
CA SER A 373 10.52 -7.88 26.03
C SER A 373 11.94 -7.37 25.87
N ARG A 374 12.29 -6.94 24.66
CA ARG A 374 13.58 -6.28 24.39
C ARG A 374 13.74 -4.94 25.09
N VAL A 375 12.66 -4.38 25.65
CA VAL A 375 12.68 -3.10 26.38
C VAL A 375 12.66 -3.31 27.89
N SER A 376 11.74 -4.13 28.40
CA SER A 376 11.65 -4.35 29.85
C SER A 376 12.56 -5.47 30.36
N GLY A 377 13.09 -6.32 29.48
CA GLY A 377 13.87 -7.51 29.87
C GLY A 377 13.03 -8.59 30.55
N LEU A 378 11.71 -8.41 30.60
CA LEU A 378 10.77 -9.30 31.30
C LEU A 378 9.77 -9.90 30.29
N VAL A 379 9.32 -11.12 30.57
CA VAL A 379 8.22 -11.73 29.83
C VAL A 379 6.92 -10.95 30.12
N PRO A 380 6.05 -10.68 29.13
CA PRO A 380 4.91 -9.78 29.30
C PRO A 380 3.94 -10.16 30.42
N CYS A 381 3.72 -11.46 30.61
CA CYS A 381 2.94 -12.03 31.70
C CYS A 381 3.47 -13.41 32.11
N SER A 382 2.85 -14.04 33.10
CA SER A 382 3.33 -15.28 33.72
C SER A 382 2.21 -16.31 33.92
N GLY A 383 2.58 -17.53 34.32
CA GLY A 383 1.63 -18.60 34.59
C GLY A 383 0.86 -19.08 33.36
N SER A 384 -0.44 -19.28 33.52
CA SER A 384 -1.36 -19.73 32.47
C SER A 384 -1.79 -18.62 31.50
N ASN A 385 -1.38 -17.38 31.73
CA ASN A 385 -1.83 -16.25 30.92
C ASN A 385 -1.12 -16.25 29.55
N ARG A 386 -1.78 -15.65 28.55
CA ARG A 386 -1.24 -15.44 27.20
C ARG A 386 -1.23 -13.97 26.90
N CYS A 387 -0.07 -13.41 26.55
CA CYS A 387 0.07 -11.96 26.38
C CYS A 387 1.16 -11.61 25.38
N ILE A 388 0.99 -10.48 24.72
CA ILE A 388 1.99 -9.86 23.86
C ILE A 388 2.32 -8.47 24.38
N SER A 389 3.55 -8.02 24.15
CA SER A 389 3.94 -6.64 24.43
C SER A 389 4.57 -5.98 23.22
N GLY A 390 4.41 -4.65 23.13
CA GLY A 390 4.85 -3.92 21.96
C GLY A 390 4.20 -2.55 21.75
N TRP A 391 4.14 -2.13 20.49
CA TRP A 391 3.50 -0.87 20.09
C TRP A 391 2.64 -1.05 18.85
N PHE A 392 1.50 -0.37 18.82
CA PHE A 392 0.75 -0.21 17.59
C PHE A 392 1.49 0.74 16.66
N VAL A 393 1.61 0.31 15.40
CA VAL A 393 2.25 1.07 14.34
C VAL A 393 1.26 1.24 13.20
N GLN A 394 1.34 2.37 12.50
CA GLN A 394 0.61 2.52 11.24
C GLN A 394 1.45 1.96 10.12
N GLY A 395 0.81 1.32 9.15
CA GLY A 395 1.50 0.91 7.94
C GLY A 395 0.56 0.46 6.86
N VAL A 396 1.14 0.33 5.68
CA VAL A 396 0.44 -0.15 4.50
C VAL A 396 0.72 -1.66 4.42
N LEU A 397 -0.25 -2.43 3.95
CA LEU A 397 -0.02 -3.85 3.71
C LEU A 397 1.00 -4.01 2.57
N ASN A 398 2.12 -4.68 2.84
CA ASN A 398 3.18 -4.91 1.86
C ASN A 398 2.87 -6.09 0.91
N THR A 399 1.88 -6.91 1.24
CA THR A 399 1.42 -7.99 0.36
C THR A 399 0.43 -7.44 -0.66
N PRO A 400 0.56 -7.82 -1.95
CA PRO A 400 -0.37 -7.39 -2.98
C PRO A 400 -1.76 -7.93 -2.65
N VAL A 401 -2.70 -7.02 -2.42
CA VAL A 401 -4.11 -7.38 -2.32
C VAL A 401 -4.72 -7.33 -3.70
N THR A 402 -5.58 -8.30 -3.99
CA THR A 402 -6.33 -8.33 -5.24
C THR A 402 -7.57 -7.45 -5.18
N SER A 403 -8.04 -7.08 -3.98
CA SER A 403 -9.25 -6.28 -3.80
C SER A 403 -9.35 -5.62 -2.42
N ILE A 404 -9.98 -4.44 -2.38
CA ILE A 404 -10.21 -3.61 -1.17
C ILE A 404 -11.69 -3.28 -0.99
N VAL A 405 -12.15 -3.23 0.27
CA VAL A 405 -13.51 -2.78 0.66
C VAL A 405 -13.42 -1.37 1.23
N PRO A 406 -14.46 -0.53 1.07
CA PRO A 406 -14.56 0.73 1.79
C PRO A 406 -14.23 0.54 3.27
N PRO A 407 -13.39 1.41 3.87
CA PRO A 407 -13.16 1.36 5.30
C PRO A 407 -14.51 1.45 6.02
N SER A 408 -14.73 0.61 7.03
CA SER A 408 -15.91 0.71 7.88
C SER A 408 -15.98 2.10 8.52
N THR A 409 -17.18 2.52 8.91
CA THR A 409 -17.43 3.81 9.59
C THR A 409 -16.70 3.95 10.93
N THR A 410 -16.13 2.85 11.43
CA THR A 410 -15.23 2.76 12.57
C THR A 410 -13.77 2.84 12.10
N THR A 411 -13.07 3.87 12.58
CA THR A 411 -11.62 4.13 12.50
C THR A 411 -10.76 2.98 11.98
N GLY A 412 -10.05 3.20 10.86
CA GLY A 412 -9.12 2.23 10.29
C GLY A 412 -8.10 1.74 11.32
N PHE A 413 -7.95 0.42 11.46
CA PHE A 413 -7.16 -0.25 12.51
C PHE A 413 -5.64 -0.07 12.39
N GLY A 414 -5.16 0.84 11.53
CA GLY A 414 -3.76 1.17 11.34
C GLY A 414 -3.08 0.42 10.19
N LEU A 415 -3.73 -0.61 9.64
CA LEU A 415 -3.33 -1.26 8.39
C LEU A 415 -4.27 -0.85 7.26
N THR A 416 -3.69 -0.37 6.17
CA THR A 416 -4.47 0.02 4.97
C THR A 416 -3.87 -0.65 3.75
N ALA A 417 -4.72 -1.11 2.86
CA ALA A 417 -4.29 -1.60 1.56
C ALA A 417 -4.49 -0.50 0.52
N VAL A 418 -3.54 -0.34 -0.40
CA VAL A 418 -3.57 0.66 -1.47
C VAL A 418 -3.56 -0.07 -2.80
N LEU A 419 -4.46 0.32 -3.71
CA LEU A 419 -4.60 -0.26 -5.04
C LEU A 419 -4.70 0.85 -6.10
N ALA A 420 -4.13 0.63 -7.28
CA ALA A 420 -4.35 1.51 -8.42
C ALA A 420 -5.83 1.53 -8.81
N ALA A 421 -6.37 2.71 -9.10
CA ALA A 421 -7.80 2.95 -9.29
C ALA A 421 -8.16 3.55 -10.67
N GLY A 422 -7.29 3.34 -11.67
CA GLY A 422 -7.46 3.84 -13.03
C GLY A 422 -6.26 4.62 -13.52
#